data_AF-A0A1B9PM79-F1
#
_entry.id   AF-A0A1B9PM79-F1
#
_cell.length_a   1.000
_cell.length_b   1.000
_cell.length_c   1.000
_cell.angle_alpha   90.00
_cell.angle_beta   90.00
_cell.angle_gamma   90.00
#
_symmetry.space_group_name_H-M   'P 1'
#
loop_
_entity.id
_entity.type
_entity.pdbx_description
1 polymer ?
#
loop_
_entity_poly.entity_id
_entity_poly.type
_entity_poly.pdbx_seq_one_letter_code
_entity_poly.pdbx_strand_id
1 'polypeptide(L)'
;MTNSSELTQIIHQWQSGNKGAENQLYQFAYLHLRHIAKEERLRIAEKYGDNNNVINDSMNSTTALIHDAYIKLSHSDLEDISSKREFFLMAAKIMRQILIDNARTLQAKKRQKTTTIEQDNDRFELFVIMDKVLDTFSVRYPRQSNVIKLKYLMGLQNKEICSLLECSASLIEKDLKFSRCWLQSRMA
;
A
#
# COMPACT_ATOMS: atom_id res chain seq x y z
N MET A 1 6.12 17.33 8.84
CA MET A 1 6.21 16.18 9.75
C MET A 1 5.10 16.34 10.77
N THR A 2 3.97 15.69 10.54
CA THR A 2 2.82 15.71 11.46
C THR A 2 3.17 14.84 12.66
N ASN A 3 3.05 15.37 13.87
CA ASN A 3 3.44 14.65 15.09
C ASN A 3 2.48 13.46 15.35
N SER A 4 2.94 12.41 16.02
CA SER A 4 2.13 11.20 16.26
C SER A 4 0.86 11.48 17.10
N SER A 5 0.91 12.49 17.96
CA SER A 5 -0.23 12.97 18.76
C SER A 5 -1.27 13.68 17.88
N GLU A 6 -0.79 14.50 16.94
CA GLU A 6 -1.63 15.30 16.03
C GLU A 6 -2.47 14.39 15.11
N LEU A 7 -1.87 13.35 14.52
CA LEU A 7 -2.61 12.42 13.66
C LEU A 7 -3.68 11.63 14.43
N THR A 8 -3.39 11.22 15.67
CA THR A 8 -4.36 10.50 16.51
C THR A 8 -5.53 11.41 16.89
N GLN A 9 -5.27 12.70 17.15
CA GLN A 9 -6.30 13.69 17.42
C GLN A 9 -7.19 13.94 16.19
N ILE A 10 -6.61 14.01 14.99
CA ILE A 10 -7.37 14.15 13.75
C ILE A 10 -8.25 12.90 13.52
N ILE A 11 -7.74 11.70 13.79
CA ILE A 11 -8.54 10.45 13.71
C ILE A 11 -9.77 10.53 14.61
N HIS A 12 -9.60 10.91 15.88
CA HIS A 12 -10.73 11.06 16.81
C HIS A 12 -11.73 12.14 16.39
N GLN A 13 -11.26 13.27 15.84
CA GLN A 13 -12.15 14.30 15.31
C GLN A 13 -12.92 13.81 14.08
N TRP A 14 -12.30 13.01 13.24
CA TRP A 14 -12.97 12.42 12.09
C TRP A 14 -14.04 11.41 12.50
N GLN A 15 -13.77 10.57 13.52
CA GLN A 15 -14.76 9.64 14.09
C GLN A 15 -16.00 10.33 14.65
N SER A 16 -15.89 11.58 15.13
CA SER A 16 -17.04 12.38 15.57
C SER A 16 -17.80 13.07 14.43
N GLY A 17 -17.49 12.75 13.17
CA GLY A 17 -18.14 13.28 11.97
C GLY A 17 -17.60 14.64 11.52
N ASN A 18 -16.44 15.07 12.01
CA ASN A 18 -15.85 16.34 11.60
C ASN A 18 -15.26 16.26 10.18
N LYS A 19 -15.95 16.88 9.21
CA LYS A 19 -15.51 16.98 7.81
C LYS A 19 -14.15 17.68 7.63
N GLY A 20 -13.77 18.58 8.54
CA GLY A 20 -12.45 19.21 8.53
C GLY A 20 -11.33 18.22 8.84
N ALA A 21 -11.56 17.32 9.79
CA ALA A 21 -10.62 16.25 10.14
C ALA A 21 -10.54 15.17 9.04
N GLU A 22 -11.66 14.87 8.37
CA GLU A 22 -11.68 14.04 7.17
C GLU A 22 -10.73 14.59 6.09
N ASN A 23 -10.85 15.88 5.78
CA ASN A 23 -10.02 16.51 4.76
C ASN A 23 -8.52 16.54 5.16
N GLN A 24 -8.23 16.72 6.45
CA GLN A 24 -6.85 16.63 6.96
C GLN A 24 -6.27 15.22 6.85
N LEU A 25 -7.05 14.18 7.15
CA LEU A 25 -6.64 12.79 6.95
C LEU A 25 -6.45 12.46 5.47
N TYR A 26 -7.35 12.95 4.62
CA TYR A 26 -7.21 12.83 3.17
C TYR A 26 -5.91 13.48 2.69
N GLN A 27 -5.64 14.73 3.08
CA GLN A 27 -4.42 15.43 2.69
C GLN A 27 -3.17 14.72 3.20
N PHE A 28 -3.21 14.20 4.43
CA PHE A 28 -2.13 13.40 5.00
C PHE A 28 -1.88 12.13 4.18
N ALA A 29 -2.93 11.33 3.93
CA ALA A 29 -2.85 10.12 3.13
C ALA A 29 -2.36 10.43 1.71
N TYR A 30 -2.93 11.43 1.04
CA TYR A 30 -2.55 11.86 -0.31
C TYR A 30 -1.06 12.21 -0.40
N LEU A 31 -0.56 13.05 0.50
CA LEU A 31 0.85 13.45 0.52
C LEU A 31 1.76 12.25 0.79
N HIS A 32 1.36 11.36 1.70
CA HIS A 32 2.12 10.16 2.03
C HIS A 32 2.21 9.19 0.85
N LEU A 33 1.09 8.91 0.19
CA LEU A 33 1.03 8.03 -0.98
C LEU A 33 1.79 8.60 -2.17
N ARG A 34 1.65 9.90 -2.42
CA ARG A 34 2.41 10.60 -3.46
C ARG A 34 3.91 10.56 -3.19
N HIS A 35 4.32 10.63 -1.92
CA HIS A 35 5.72 10.46 -1.53
C HIS A 35 6.22 9.04 -1.82
N ILE A 36 5.51 7.99 -1.41
CA ILE A 36 5.87 6.59 -1.71
C ILE A 36 6.01 6.36 -3.21
N ALA A 37 5.04 6.82 -4.00
CA ALA A 37 5.07 6.70 -5.45
C ALA A 37 6.23 7.50 -6.09
N LYS A 38 6.66 8.61 -5.46
CA LYS A 38 7.86 9.34 -5.87
C LYS A 38 9.12 8.54 -5.58
N GLU A 39 9.27 8.03 -4.36
CA GLU A 39 10.43 7.22 -3.95
C GLU A 39 10.59 5.97 -4.83
N GLU A 40 9.50 5.25 -5.10
CA GLU A 40 9.55 4.06 -5.95
C GLU A 40 9.93 4.39 -7.39
N ARG A 41 9.47 5.53 -7.93
CA ARG A 41 9.90 5.99 -9.26
C ARG A 41 11.38 6.34 -9.30
N LEU A 42 11.90 7.03 -8.28
CA LEU A 42 13.32 7.34 -8.19
C LEU A 42 14.14 6.05 -8.19
N ARG A 43 13.74 5.05 -7.40
CA ARG A 43 14.37 3.73 -7.39
C ARG A 43 14.31 3.03 -8.75
N ILE A 44 13.17 3.10 -9.45
CA ILE A 44 13.02 2.50 -10.78
C ILE A 44 13.91 3.24 -11.79
N ALA A 45 13.96 4.57 -11.76
CA ALA A 45 14.79 5.39 -12.63
C ALA A 45 16.29 5.10 -12.42
N GLU A 46 16.74 4.94 -11.17
CA GLU A 46 18.11 4.51 -10.85
C GLU A 46 18.43 3.12 -11.43
N LYS A 47 17.45 2.20 -11.44
CA LYS A 47 17.66 0.80 -11.85
C LYS A 47 17.51 0.57 -13.36
N TYR A 48 16.68 1.34 -14.04
CA TYR A 48 16.28 1.11 -15.43
C TYR A 48 16.42 2.35 -16.35
N GLY A 49 16.87 3.49 -15.83
CA GLY A 49 17.04 4.76 -16.55
C GLY A 49 15.77 5.62 -16.63
N ASP A 50 15.93 6.93 -16.89
CA ASP A 50 14.86 7.94 -16.92
C ASP A 50 13.88 7.79 -18.10
N ASN A 51 14.30 7.15 -19.19
CA ASN A 51 13.51 7.05 -20.42
C ASN A 51 12.71 5.73 -20.51
N ASN A 52 11.80 5.52 -19.56
CA ASN A 52 10.84 4.42 -19.64
C ASN A 52 9.40 4.95 -19.58
N ASN A 53 8.58 4.56 -20.56
CA ASN A 53 7.13 4.85 -20.61
C ASN A 53 6.38 4.43 -19.32
N VAL A 54 6.97 3.49 -18.56
CA VAL A 54 6.53 3.04 -17.23
C VAL A 54 6.39 4.18 -16.22
N ILE A 55 7.26 5.21 -16.27
CA ILE A 55 7.30 6.29 -15.26
C ILE A 55 6.14 7.28 -15.46
N ASN A 56 5.77 7.57 -16.71
CA ASN A 56 4.68 8.49 -17.06
C ASN A 56 3.31 7.86 -16.84
N ASP A 57 3.11 6.60 -17.23
CA ASP A 57 1.87 5.86 -16.92
C ASP A 57 1.70 5.64 -15.41
N SER A 58 2.80 5.43 -14.68
CA SER A 58 2.80 5.34 -13.22
C SER A 58 2.31 6.63 -12.55
N MET A 59 2.53 7.81 -13.15
CA MET A 59 2.09 9.08 -12.59
C MET A 59 0.59 9.30 -12.64
N ASN A 60 -0.02 9.09 -13.80
CA ASN A 60 -1.47 9.20 -13.94
C ASN A 60 -2.17 8.10 -13.13
N SER A 61 -1.58 6.90 -13.09
CA SER A 61 -2.06 5.79 -12.26
C SER A 61 -1.99 6.11 -10.76
N THR A 62 -0.91 6.74 -10.28
CA THR A 62 -0.77 7.12 -8.86
C THR A 62 -1.87 8.07 -8.40
N THR A 63 -2.16 9.13 -9.16
CA THR A 63 -3.21 10.09 -8.77
C THR A 63 -4.60 9.45 -8.77
N ALA A 64 -4.89 8.59 -9.76
CA ALA A 64 -6.14 7.83 -9.80
C ALA A 64 -6.25 6.85 -8.61
N LEU A 65 -5.19 6.09 -8.33
CA LEU A 65 -5.10 5.16 -7.20
C LEU A 65 -5.38 5.84 -5.85
N ILE A 66 -4.84 7.05 -5.66
CA ILE A 66 -5.04 7.81 -4.41
C ILE A 66 -6.48 8.32 -4.31
N HIS A 67 -7.08 8.77 -5.42
CA HIS A 67 -8.46 9.21 -5.44
C HIS A 67 -9.42 8.04 -5.14
N ASP A 68 -9.17 6.87 -5.71
CA ASP A 68 -9.92 5.65 -5.41
C ASP A 68 -9.74 5.21 -3.95
N ALA A 69 -8.54 5.41 -3.39
CA ALA A 69 -8.27 5.18 -1.98
C ALA A 69 -9.08 6.09 -1.07
N TYR A 70 -9.22 7.36 -1.45
CA TYR A 70 -10.06 8.29 -0.72
C TYR A 70 -11.53 7.87 -0.74
N ILE A 71 -12.09 7.57 -1.92
CA ILE A 71 -13.49 7.15 -2.02
C ILE A 71 -13.72 5.89 -1.19
N LYS A 72 -12.84 4.90 -1.27
CA LYS A 72 -12.99 3.67 -0.47
C LYS A 72 -12.86 3.93 1.03
N LEU A 73 -11.98 4.83 1.45
CA LEU A 73 -11.78 5.21 2.85
C LEU A 73 -12.97 6.01 3.42
N SER A 74 -13.55 6.91 2.63
CA SER A 74 -14.70 7.71 3.07
C SER A 74 -15.99 6.89 3.21
N HIS A 75 -16.06 5.73 2.55
CA HIS A 75 -17.21 4.81 2.61
C HIS A 75 -16.99 3.60 3.53
N SER A 76 -15.79 3.39 4.07
CA SER A 76 -15.54 2.30 5.02
C SER A 76 -16.06 2.65 6.41
N ASP A 77 -16.68 1.70 7.11
CA ASP A 77 -17.09 1.89 8.52
C ASP A 77 -15.87 2.14 9.41
N LEU A 78 -15.91 3.25 10.14
CA LEU A 78 -14.77 3.85 10.85
C LEU A 78 -14.80 3.65 12.36
N GLU A 79 -15.82 2.94 12.85
CA GLU A 79 -16.05 2.70 14.28
C GLU A 79 -14.84 2.00 14.92
N ASP A 80 -14.07 1.22 14.15
CA ASP A 80 -12.93 0.43 14.62
C ASP A 80 -11.56 1.14 14.58
N ILE A 81 -11.46 2.40 14.13
CA ILE A 81 -10.16 3.09 13.96
C ILE A 81 -9.85 4.00 15.14
N SER A 82 -9.34 3.43 16.22
CA SER A 82 -9.03 4.17 17.46
C SER A 82 -7.59 4.68 17.52
N SER A 83 -6.70 4.17 16.67
CA SER A 83 -5.26 4.42 16.78
C SER A 83 -4.59 4.68 15.43
N LYS A 84 -3.44 5.38 15.49
CA LYS A 84 -2.53 5.52 14.34
C LYS A 84 -2.17 4.17 13.72
N ARG A 85 -1.93 3.15 14.55
CA ARG A 85 -1.64 1.80 14.08
C ARG A 85 -2.76 1.23 13.22
N GLU A 86 -4.00 1.31 13.70
CA GLU A 86 -5.18 0.84 12.96
C GLU A 86 -5.37 1.60 11.66
N PHE A 87 -5.20 2.93 11.69
CA PHE A 87 -5.28 3.77 10.50
C PHE A 87 -4.28 3.33 9.42
N PHE A 88 -2.99 3.16 9.77
CA PHE A 88 -1.97 2.74 8.80
C PHE A 88 -2.19 1.32 8.28
N LEU A 89 -2.69 0.40 9.11
CA LEU A 89 -3.01 -0.96 8.69
C LEU A 89 -4.22 -1.00 7.75
N MET A 90 -5.24 -0.19 8.03
CA MET A 90 -6.40 0.00 7.17
C MET A 90 -6.00 0.63 5.83
N ALA A 91 -5.22 1.72 5.86
CA ALA A 91 -4.70 2.37 4.66
C ALA A 91 -3.91 1.39 3.79
N ALA A 92 -3.08 0.54 4.40
CA ALA A 92 -2.36 -0.51 3.68
C ALA A 92 -3.29 -1.54 3.04
N LYS A 93 -4.37 -1.93 3.73
CA LYS A 93 -5.40 -2.84 3.20
C LYS A 93 -6.11 -2.24 1.98
N ILE A 94 -6.54 -0.98 2.09
CA ILE A 94 -7.20 -0.25 1.01
C ILE A 94 -6.26 -0.14 -0.20
N MET A 95 -5.01 0.26 0.02
CA MET A 95 -4.02 0.33 -1.05
C MET A 95 -3.83 -0.99 -1.78
N ARG A 96 -3.67 -2.09 -1.03
CA ARG A 96 -3.57 -3.42 -1.64
C ARG A 96 -4.77 -3.70 -2.54
N GLN A 97 -5.98 -3.46 -2.04
CA GLN A 97 -7.21 -3.72 -2.80
C GLN A 97 -7.24 -2.94 -4.12
N ILE A 98 -6.85 -1.67 -4.11
CA ILE A 98 -6.87 -0.83 -5.31
C ILE A 98 -5.80 -1.27 -6.31
N LEU A 99 -4.58 -1.59 -5.86
CA LEU A 99 -3.53 -2.11 -6.73
C LEU A 99 -3.99 -3.40 -7.45
N ILE A 100 -4.71 -4.27 -6.74
CA ILE A 100 -5.25 -5.51 -7.28
C ILE A 100 -6.43 -5.28 -8.21
N ASP A 101 -7.36 -4.40 -7.86
CA ASP A 101 -8.50 -4.05 -8.73
C ASP A 101 -8.01 -3.45 -10.05
N ASN A 102 -6.96 -2.62 -10.00
CA ASN A 102 -6.32 -2.08 -11.20
C ASN A 102 -5.63 -3.17 -12.02
N ALA A 103 -4.86 -4.07 -11.40
CA ALA A 103 -4.25 -5.20 -12.09
C ALA A 103 -5.31 -6.09 -12.79
N ARG A 104 -6.43 -6.37 -12.11
CA ARG A 104 -7.56 -7.13 -12.67
C ARG A 104 -8.22 -6.41 -13.83
N THR A 105 -8.43 -5.10 -13.72
CA THR A 105 -9.04 -4.27 -14.77
C THR A 105 -8.17 -4.22 -16.02
N LEU A 106 -6.86 -4.05 -15.85
CA LEU A 106 -5.90 -4.06 -16.95
C LEU A 106 -5.84 -5.43 -17.64
N GLN A 107 -5.84 -6.52 -16.86
CA GLN A 107 -5.90 -7.88 -17.39
C GLN A 107 -7.20 -8.11 -18.20
N ALA A 108 -8.36 -7.65 -17.71
CA ALA A 108 -9.64 -7.80 -18.38
C ALA A 108 -9.73 -7.00 -19.69
N LYS A 109 -9.32 -5.74 -19.71
CA LYS A 109 -9.29 -4.88 -20.92
C LYS A 109 -8.41 -5.48 -22.02
N LYS A 110 -7.32 -6.13 -21.65
CA LYS A 110 -6.38 -6.74 -22.58
C LYS A 110 -6.88 -8.06 -23.17
N ARG A 111 -7.71 -8.83 -22.45
CA ARG A 111 -8.41 -9.99 -23.03
C ARG A 111 -9.41 -9.61 -24.13
N GLN A 112 -9.90 -8.37 -24.14
CA GLN A 112 -10.83 -7.86 -25.15
C GLN A 112 -10.13 -7.24 -26.37
N LYS A 113 -8.83 -6.91 -26.26
CA LYS A 113 -8.02 -6.35 -27.34
C LYS A 113 -6.98 -7.39 -27.75
N THR A 114 -7.18 -8.02 -28.91
CA THR A 114 -6.16 -8.85 -29.57
C THR A 114 -5.01 -7.95 -30.02
N THR A 115 -4.16 -7.51 -29.10
CA THR A 115 -3.00 -6.68 -29.42
C THR A 115 -1.80 -7.17 -28.65
N THR A 116 -0.75 -7.41 -29.42
CA THR A 116 0.56 -7.99 -29.13
C THR A 116 1.32 -7.21 -28.04
N ILE A 117 0.89 -7.33 -26.78
CA ILE A 117 1.65 -6.82 -25.63
C ILE A 117 1.91 -8.02 -24.73
N GLU A 118 2.78 -8.95 -25.13
CA GLU A 118 3.01 -10.19 -24.37
C GLU A 118 3.69 -9.92 -23.03
N GLN A 119 4.60 -8.95 -22.94
CA GLN A 119 5.44 -8.71 -21.75
C GLN A 119 4.68 -8.25 -20.49
N ASP A 120 3.54 -7.58 -20.63
CA ASP A 120 2.79 -7.07 -19.47
C ASP A 120 1.78 -8.11 -18.92
N ASN A 121 1.50 -9.19 -19.66
CA ASN A 121 0.59 -10.26 -19.17
C ASN A 121 1.18 -10.95 -17.95
N ASP A 122 2.45 -11.33 -18.02
CA ASP A 122 3.13 -12.05 -16.96
C ASP A 122 3.19 -11.23 -15.67
N ARG A 123 3.37 -9.91 -15.77
CA ARG A 123 3.45 -9.02 -14.61
C ARG A 123 2.10 -8.90 -13.89
N PHE A 124 1.01 -8.62 -14.59
CA PHE A 124 -0.30 -8.49 -13.94
C PHE A 124 -0.80 -9.82 -13.39
N GLU A 125 -0.56 -10.91 -14.10
CA GLU A 125 -0.89 -12.25 -13.62
C GLU A 125 -0.08 -12.61 -12.37
N LEU A 126 1.21 -12.32 -12.36
CA LEU A 126 2.05 -12.46 -11.17
C LEU A 126 1.55 -11.63 -9.98
N PHE A 127 1.08 -10.39 -10.21
CA PHE A 127 0.49 -9.57 -9.15
C PHE A 127 -0.77 -10.21 -8.54
N VAL A 128 -1.66 -10.77 -9.37
CA VAL A 128 -2.87 -11.45 -8.91
C VAL A 128 -2.54 -12.76 -8.17
N ILE A 129 -1.53 -13.51 -8.62
CA ILE A 129 -1.05 -14.71 -7.92
C ILE A 129 -0.43 -14.32 -6.58
N MET A 130 0.43 -13.30 -6.57
CA MET A 130 1.06 -12.78 -5.35
C MET A 130 0.00 -12.34 -4.33
N ASP A 131 -1.11 -11.74 -4.79
CA ASP A 131 -2.23 -11.40 -3.91
C ASP A 131 -2.81 -12.61 -3.19
N LYS A 132 -3.10 -13.70 -3.92
CA LYS A 132 -3.61 -14.93 -3.29
C LYS A 132 -2.62 -15.50 -2.28
N VAL A 133 -1.32 -15.46 -2.59
CA VAL A 133 -0.26 -15.88 -1.67
C VAL A 133 -0.25 -14.99 -0.41
N LEU A 134 -0.38 -13.67 -0.58
CA LEU A 134 -0.43 -12.72 0.53
C LEU A 134 -1.67 -12.88 1.43
N ASP A 135 -2.79 -13.37 0.90
CA ASP A 135 -3.97 -13.72 1.73
C ASP A 135 -3.66 -14.90 2.65
N THR A 136 -3.12 -15.99 2.10
CA THR A 136 -2.72 -17.16 2.91
C THR A 136 -1.65 -16.79 3.94
N PHE A 137 -0.72 -15.90 3.57
CA PHE A 137 0.28 -15.37 4.48
C PHE A 137 -0.34 -14.55 5.62
N SER A 138 -1.31 -13.70 5.30
CA SER A 138 -1.96 -12.82 6.27
C SER A 138 -2.74 -13.59 7.34
N VAL A 139 -3.38 -14.71 6.96
CA VAL A 139 -4.10 -15.58 7.89
C VAL A 139 -3.11 -16.31 8.81
N ARG A 140 -2.03 -16.87 8.25
CA ARG A 140 -1.11 -17.72 9.01
C ARG A 140 -0.09 -16.92 9.84
N TYR A 141 0.29 -15.74 9.36
CA TYR A 141 1.35 -14.90 9.93
C TYR A 141 0.90 -13.42 9.99
N PRO A 142 -0.13 -13.10 10.79
CA PRO A 142 -0.75 -11.77 10.79
C PRO A 142 0.24 -10.66 11.19
N ARG A 143 1.15 -10.95 12.13
CA ARG A 143 2.17 -9.98 12.58
C ARG A 143 3.15 -9.64 11.46
N GLN A 144 3.72 -10.65 10.82
CA GLN A 144 4.65 -10.50 9.72
C GLN A 144 3.98 -9.86 8.50
N SER A 145 2.72 -10.21 8.24
CA SER A 145 1.88 -9.58 7.23
C SER A 145 1.73 -8.08 7.46
N ASN A 146 1.45 -7.66 8.70
CA ASN A 146 1.39 -6.24 9.05
C ASN A 146 2.73 -5.54 8.81
N VAL A 147 3.85 -6.16 9.18
CA VAL A 147 5.19 -5.60 8.93
C VAL A 147 5.46 -5.39 7.44
N ILE A 148 5.18 -6.37 6.57
CA ILE A 148 5.40 -6.20 5.12
C ILE A 148 4.44 -5.18 4.50
N LYS A 149 3.17 -5.12 4.95
CA LYS A 149 2.20 -4.13 4.47
C LYS A 149 2.66 -2.72 4.80
N LEU A 150 3.08 -2.50 6.06
CA LEU A 150 3.61 -1.21 6.49
C LEU A 150 4.91 -0.85 5.77
N LYS A 151 5.79 -1.82 5.52
CA LYS A 151 7.07 -1.58 4.84
C LYS A 151 6.91 -1.25 3.36
N TYR A 152 6.09 -2.04 2.65
CA TYR A 152 6.07 -2.03 1.18
C TYR A 152 4.86 -1.31 0.60
N LEU A 153 3.70 -1.39 1.24
CA LEU A 153 2.53 -0.63 0.80
C LEU A 153 2.60 0.78 1.36
N MET A 154 2.84 0.92 2.67
CA MET A 154 2.93 2.24 3.30
C MET A 154 4.33 2.87 3.26
N GLY A 155 5.36 2.21 2.72
CA GLY A 155 6.71 2.79 2.60
C GLY A 155 7.39 3.17 3.93
N LEU A 156 6.90 2.68 5.08
CA LEU A 156 7.43 3.06 6.38
C LEU A 156 8.85 2.51 6.59
N GLN A 157 9.70 3.30 7.23
CA GLN A 157 11.02 2.90 7.67
C GLN A 157 10.94 1.96 8.87
N ASN A 158 11.96 1.13 9.07
CA ASN A 158 11.93 0.11 10.13
C ASN A 158 11.73 0.77 11.52
N LYS A 159 12.32 1.94 11.76
CA LYS A 159 12.14 2.71 13.00
C LYS A 159 10.70 3.18 13.21
N GLU A 160 10.03 3.57 12.13
CA GLU A 160 8.62 4.00 12.16
C GLU A 160 7.72 2.79 12.44
N ILE A 161 7.99 1.64 11.81
CA ILE A 161 7.28 0.38 12.06
C ILE A 161 7.49 -0.08 13.51
N CYS A 162 8.71 0.02 14.05
CA CYS A 162 9.00 -0.31 15.45
C CYS A 162 8.14 0.52 16.40
N SER A 163 8.09 1.83 16.17
CA SER A 163 7.28 2.76 16.97
C SER A 163 5.78 2.48 16.83
N LEU A 164 5.32 2.16 15.62
CA LEU A 164 3.90 1.93 15.31
C LEU A 164 3.37 0.59 15.85
N LEU A 165 4.21 -0.44 15.84
CA LEU A 165 3.86 -1.80 16.30
C LEU A 165 4.37 -2.10 17.72
N GLU A 166 4.99 -1.12 18.38
CA GLU A 166 5.53 -1.23 19.75
C GLU A 166 6.45 -2.44 19.92
N CYS A 167 7.44 -2.57 19.03
CA CYS A 167 8.35 -3.71 19.01
C CYS A 167 9.79 -3.32 18.65
N SER A 168 10.73 -4.24 18.88
CA SER A 168 12.15 -3.99 18.67
C SER A 168 12.56 -4.07 17.19
N ALA A 169 13.61 -3.32 16.83
CA ALA A 169 14.18 -3.34 15.48
C ALA A 169 14.61 -4.75 15.04
N SER A 170 15.25 -5.51 15.95
CA SER A 170 15.64 -6.89 15.67
C SER A 170 14.44 -7.78 15.33
N LEU A 171 13.30 -7.55 15.97
CA LEU A 171 12.08 -8.31 15.69
C LEU A 171 11.50 -7.96 14.31
N ILE A 172 11.46 -6.67 13.95
CA ILE A 172 11.04 -6.21 12.62
C ILE A 172 11.93 -6.79 11.52
N GLU A 173 13.25 -6.82 11.72
CA GLU A 173 14.18 -7.40 10.75
C GLU A 173 13.96 -8.91 10.57
N LYS A 174 13.73 -9.64 11.67
CA LYS A 174 13.39 -11.07 11.62
C LYS A 174 12.08 -11.31 10.87
N ASP A 175 11.07 -10.48 11.08
CA ASP A 175 9.79 -10.58 10.38
C ASP A 175 9.93 -10.33 8.90
N LEU A 176 10.67 -9.30 8.51
CA LEU A 176 10.93 -8.99 7.10
C LEU A 176 11.70 -10.13 6.43
N LYS A 177 12.73 -10.66 7.10
CA LYS A 177 13.51 -11.80 6.59
C LYS A 177 12.63 -13.03 6.41
N PHE A 178 11.87 -13.40 7.44
CA PHE A 178 10.94 -14.53 7.40
C PHE A 178 9.92 -14.36 6.27
N SER A 179 9.30 -13.19 6.16
CA SER A 179 8.27 -12.91 5.13
C SER A 179 8.83 -13.08 3.72
N ARG A 180 10.05 -12.56 3.46
CA ARG A 180 10.71 -12.71 2.17
C ARG A 180 10.98 -14.17 1.84
N CYS A 181 11.57 -14.92 2.77
CA CYS A 181 11.85 -16.35 2.56
C CYS A 181 10.55 -17.15 2.32
N TRP A 182 9.51 -16.87 3.10
CA TRP A 182 8.24 -17.56 2.99
C TRP A 182 7.55 -17.26 1.65
N LEU A 183 7.46 -15.99 1.25
CA LEU A 183 6.86 -15.59 -0.02
C LEU A 183 7.63 -16.19 -1.21
N GLN A 184 8.96 -16.14 -1.17
CA GLN A 184 9.79 -16.74 -2.21
C GLN A 184 9.56 -18.25 -2.34
N SER A 185 9.41 -18.97 -1.23
CA SER A 185 9.14 -20.42 -1.24
C SER A 185 7.76 -20.81 -1.79
N ARG A 186 6.83 -19.85 -1.91
CA ARG A 186 5.45 -20.08 -2.38
C ARG A 186 5.19 -19.52 -3.78
N MET A 187 6.13 -18.73 -4.30
CA MET A 187 6.08 -18.15 -5.65
C MET A 187 7.11 -18.79 -6.60
N ALA A 188 7.94 -19.71 -6.11
CA ALA A 188 8.81 -20.58 -6.91
C ALA A 188 8.03 -21.82 -7.38
#